data_AF-A0A968BW88-F1
#
_entry.id   AF-A0A968BW88-F1
#
_cell.length_a   1.000
_cell.length_b   1.000
_cell.length_c   1.000
_cell.angle_alpha   90.00
_cell.angle_beta   90.00
_cell.angle_gamma   90.00
#
_symmetry.space_group_name_H-M   'P 1'
#
loop_
_entity.id
_entity.type
_entity.pdbx_description
1 polymer ?
#
loop_
_entity_poly.entity_id
_entity_poly.type
_entity_poly.pdbx_seq_one_letter_code
_entity_poly.pdbx_strand_id
1 'polypeptide(L)'
;GPALLGTVGTTGEFSGLGDPIDLAQRLEQAAPLGGVLISRDTYRHVRGLFDMMEQEPIQVKGKARPVRTYLVQRAKPRAFHMLTRGVAGVETRMVGRDVELLMLQDIFRDATEDAEVRVVTVVGDAGVGKSRLLYEFEKWIELLPEQVGYFQGRATPETEATPYGLIRRIFAHRFGILESDSGGEVRVKFRAGMASVLSADKADLVGQLIGLDFSSSPA
;
A
#
# COMPACT_ATOMS: atom_id res chain seq x y z
N GLY A 1 19.54 4.41 -5.28
CA GLY A 1 20.68 5.30 -5.58
C GLY A 1 20.40 6.08 -6.86
N PRO A 2 21.27 7.02 -7.25
CA PRO A 2 21.11 7.77 -8.49
C PRO A 2 21.35 6.85 -9.70
N ALA A 3 20.53 7.01 -10.74
CA ALA A 3 20.68 6.37 -12.04
C ALA A 3 20.30 7.38 -13.13
N LEU A 4 20.92 7.26 -14.30
CA LEU A 4 20.59 8.03 -15.49
C LEU A 4 19.61 7.23 -16.33
N LEU A 5 18.51 7.85 -16.73
CA LEU A 5 17.51 7.27 -17.62
C LEU A 5 17.45 8.12 -18.89
N GLY A 6 17.46 7.49 -20.05
CA GLY A 6 17.42 8.19 -21.33
C GLY A 6 17.11 7.28 -22.50
N THR A 7 16.73 7.87 -23.63
CA THR A 7 16.57 7.15 -24.89
C THR A 7 17.93 6.89 -25.53
N VAL A 8 18.19 5.65 -25.91
CA VAL A 8 19.44 5.22 -26.53
C VAL A 8 19.14 4.62 -27.90
N GLY A 9 19.94 5.00 -28.91
CA GLY A 9 19.79 4.56 -30.29
C GLY A 9 18.76 5.35 -31.10
N THR A 10 18.71 5.08 -32.41
CA THR A 10 17.79 5.74 -33.36
C THR A 10 16.36 5.19 -33.30
N THR A 11 16.14 4.09 -32.58
CA THR A 11 14.84 3.41 -32.40
C THR A 11 14.07 3.91 -31.17
N GLY A 12 14.65 4.79 -30.35
CA GLY A 12 13.98 5.38 -29.19
C GLY A 12 13.84 4.45 -27.99
N GLU A 13 14.68 3.41 -27.87
CA GLU A 13 14.64 2.50 -26.73
C GLU A 13 15.04 3.21 -25.45
N PHE A 14 14.21 3.10 -24.41
CA PHE A 14 14.46 3.71 -23.11
C PHE A 14 15.42 2.81 -22.31
N SER A 15 16.61 3.33 -22.00
CA SER A 15 17.64 2.60 -21.26
C SER A 15 18.05 3.36 -20.01
N GLY A 16 18.55 2.60 -19.03
CA GLY A 16 19.06 3.13 -17.78
C GLY A 16 20.51 2.74 -17.56
N LEU A 17 21.30 3.66 -17.02
CA LEU A 17 22.69 3.46 -16.63
C LEU A 17 22.92 3.86 -15.18
N GLY A 18 23.67 3.03 -14.46
CA GLY A 18 24.20 3.38 -13.14
C GLY A 18 24.27 2.21 -12.16
N ASP A 19 25.06 2.39 -11.10
CA ASP A 19 25.29 1.42 -10.03
C ASP A 19 24.04 0.73 -9.46
N PRO A 20 22.86 1.38 -9.34
CA PRO A 20 21.65 0.70 -8.88
C PRO A 20 21.15 -0.40 -9.82
N ILE A 21 21.39 -0.27 -11.13
CA ILE A 21 20.95 -1.24 -12.16
C ILE A 21 21.84 -2.48 -12.10
N ASP A 22 23.16 -2.29 -12.06
CA ASP A 22 24.12 -3.39 -11.89
C ASP A 22 23.87 -4.15 -10.58
N LEU A 23 23.57 -3.42 -9.50
CA LEU A 23 23.20 -4.03 -8.22
C LEU A 23 21.89 -4.81 -8.32
N ALA A 24 20.86 -4.27 -8.98
CA ALA A 24 19.58 -4.94 -9.15
C ALA A 24 19.74 -6.26 -9.92
N GLN A 25 20.51 -6.27 -11.00
CA GLN A 25 20.80 -7.48 -11.78
C GLN A 25 21.52 -8.54 -10.93
N ARG A 26 22.46 -8.13 -10.07
CA ARG A 26 23.15 -9.06 -9.16
C ARG A 26 22.23 -9.63 -8.08
N LEU A 27 21.31 -8.81 -7.57
CA LEU A 27 20.31 -9.26 -6.59
C LEU A 27 19.34 -10.25 -7.21
N GLU A 28 18.91 -10.04 -8.45
CA GLU A 28 18.06 -10.97 -9.20
C GLU A 28 18.76 -12.32 -9.39
N GLN A 29 20.01 -12.31 -9.88
CA GLN A 29 20.80 -13.54 -10.09
C GLN A 29 21.02 -14.35 -8.81
N ALA A 30 21.08 -13.68 -7.66
CA ALA A 30 21.28 -14.30 -6.36
C ALA A 30 19.98 -14.64 -5.63
N ALA A 31 18.83 -14.17 -6.13
CA ALA A 31 17.55 -14.43 -5.49
C ALA A 31 17.16 -15.91 -5.67
N PRO A 32 16.60 -16.56 -4.63
CA PRO A 32 16.02 -17.89 -4.81
C PRO A 32 14.82 -17.81 -5.76
N LEU A 33 14.47 -18.94 -6.39
CA LEU A 33 13.31 -19.02 -7.28
C LEU A 33 12.04 -18.55 -6.56
N GLY A 34 11.34 -17.59 -7.17
CA GLY A 34 10.13 -16.96 -6.61
C GLY A 34 10.39 -16.02 -5.42
N GLY A 35 11.64 -15.81 -5.02
CA GLY A 35 12.01 -14.91 -3.94
C GLY A 35 12.35 -13.50 -4.42
N VAL A 36 12.22 -12.53 -3.52
CA VAL A 36 12.61 -11.13 -3.76
C VAL A 36 13.77 -10.77 -2.83
N LEU A 37 14.96 -10.61 -3.40
CA LEU A 37 16.17 -10.21 -2.67
C LEU A 37 16.40 -8.70 -2.80
N ILE A 38 16.57 -8.00 -1.68
CA ILE A 38 16.74 -6.55 -1.65
C ILE A 38 18.04 -6.13 -0.97
N SER A 39 18.56 -4.97 -1.35
CA SER A 39 19.72 -4.36 -0.68
C SER A 39 19.34 -3.73 0.67
N ARG A 40 20.35 -3.42 1.49
CA ARG A 40 20.17 -2.65 2.73
C ARG A 40 19.48 -1.30 2.55
N ASP A 41 19.73 -0.61 1.43
CA ASP A 41 19.12 0.69 1.17
C ASP A 41 17.61 0.53 0.98
N THR A 42 17.20 -0.44 0.15
CA THR A 42 15.79 -0.79 -0.02
C THR A 42 15.17 -1.26 1.30
N TYR A 43 15.87 -2.12 2.07
CA TYR A 43 15.43 -2.57 3.39
C TYR A 43 15.07 -1.38 4.30
N ARG A 44 15.89 -0.33 4.33
CA ARG A 44 15.62 0.87 5.16
C ARG A 44 14.32 1.57 4.78
N HIS A 45 13.93 1.53 3.51
CA HIS A 45 12.68 2.12 3.03
C HIS A 45 11.45 1.25 3.34
N VAL A 46 11.60 -0.07 3.42
CA VAL A 46 10.47 -1.01 3.49
C VAL A 46 10.39 -1.87 4.75
N ARG A 47 11.34 -1.78 5.69
CA ARG A 47 11.43 -2.62 6.92
C ARG A 47 10.18 -2.66 7.82
N GLY A 48 9.32 -1.66 7.71
CA GLY A 48 8.03 -1.60 8.42
C GLY A 48 6.88 -2.30 7.68
N LEU A 49 7.06 -2.62 6.40
CA LEU A 49 6.01 -3.13 5.51
C LEU A 49 6.09 -4.63 5.27
N PHE A 50 7.27 -5.24 5.40
CA PHE A 50 7.46 -6.67 5.16
C PHE A 50 8.29 -7.31 6.27
N ASP A 51 8.04 -8.60 6.50
CA ASP A 51 8.96 -9.47 7.21
C ASP A 51 10.10 -9.84 6.26
N MET A 52 11.33 -9.74 6.75
CA MET A 52 12.54 -9.89 5.95
C MET A 52 13.59 -10.63 6.73
N MET A 53 14.35 -11.47 6.04
CA MET A 53 15.45 -12.25 6.61
C MET A 53 16.77 -11.78 6.02
N GLU A 54 17.73 -11.38 6.86
CA GLU A 54 19.10 -11.06 6.40
C GLU A 54 19.72 -12.30 5.75
N GLN A 55 20.42 -12.10 4.63
CA GLN A 55 21.08 -13.14 3.87
C GLN A 55 22.59 -12.88 3.83
N GLU A 56 23.34 -13.87 3.35
CA GLU A 56 24.78 -13.72 3.16
C GLU A 56 25.09 -12.55 2.22
N PRO A 57 26.03 -11.65 2.58
CA PRO A 57 26.40 -10.52 1.75
C PRO A 57 26.94 -10.96 0.39
N ILE A 58 26.48 -10.30 -0.68
CA ILE A 58 26.92 -10.61 -2.04
C ILE A 58 28.04 -9.67 -2.48
N GLN A 59 29.06 -10.22 -3.14
CA GLN A 59 30.10 -9.41 -3.75
C GLN A 59 29.61 -8.88 -5.11
N VAL A 60 29.56 -7.55 -5.24
CA VAL A 60 29.16 -6.89 -6.48
C VAL A 60 30.39 -6.32 -7.16
N LYS A 61 30.55 -6.61 -8.44
CA LYS A 61 31.64 -6.08 -9.27
C LYS A 61 31.63 -4.54 -9.18
N GLY A 62 32.79 -3.93 -8.92
CA GLY A 62 32.91 -2.48 -8.76
C GLY A 62 32.65 -1.96 -7.34
N LYS A 63 32.16 -2.78 -6.41
CA LYS A 63 32.03 -2.40 -4.99
C LYS A 63 33.14 -3.00 -4.15
N ALA A 64 33.80 -2.15 -3.35
CA ALA A 64 34.90 -2.55 -2.48
C ALA A 64 34.47 -3.43 -1.29
N ARG A 65 33.21 -3.35 -0.87
CA ARG A 65 32.66 -4.13 0.25
C ARG A 65 31.47 -4.97 -0.23
N PRO A 66 31.30 -6.21 0.28
CA PRO A 66 30.09 -6.99 0.05
C PRO A 66 28.83 -6.21 0.43
N VAL A 67 27.78 -6.34 -0.38
CA VAL A 67 26.50 -5.69 -0.16
C VAL A 67 25.64 -6.60 0.70
N ARG A 68 25.15 -6.09 1.83
CA ARG A 68 24.18 -6.81 2.66
C ARG A 68 22.84 -6.90 1.95
N THR A 69 22.25 -8.08 2.01
CA THR A 69 21.02 -8.44 1.31
C THR A 69 19.99 -8.99 2.29
N TYR A 70 18.72 -8.84 1.93
CA TYR A 70 17.58 -9.28 2.72
C TYR A 70 16.59 -9.97 1.80
N LEU A 71 16.15 -11.17 2.18
CA LEU A 71 15.07 -11.88 1.49
C LEU A 71 13.73 -11.42 2.05
N VAL A 72 12.85 -10.91 1.19
CA VAL A 72 11.49 -10.52 1.57
C VAL A 72 10.65 -11.80 1.74
N GLN A 73 10.07 -11.99 2.92
CA GLN A 73 9.28 -13.19 3.23
C GLN A 73 7.79 -12.97 2.96
N ARG A 74 7.22 -11.90 3.53
CA ARG A 74 5.79 -11.58 3.38
C ARG A 74 5.50 -10.14 3.76
N ALA A 75 4.38 -9.59 3.29
CA ALA A 75 3.88 -8.31 3.79
C ALA A 75 3.40 -8.43 5.25
N LYS A 76 3.67 -7.41 6.06
CA LYS A 76 3.16 -7.30 7.44
C LYS A 76 1.68 -6.89 7.43
N PRO A 77 0.91 -7.29 8.46
CA PRO A 77 -0.45 -6.79 8.68
C PRO A 77 -0.48 -5.26 8.84
N ARG A 78 -1.60 -4.65 8.43
CA ARG A 78 -1.67 -3.25 8.02
C ARG A 78 -1.51 -2.17 9.09
N ALA A 79 -1.65 -2.52 10.36
CA ALA A 79 -1.49 -1.57 11.47
C ALA A 79 -0.10 -0.89 11.52
N PHE A 80 0.88 -1.38 10.74
CA PHE A 80 2.24 -0.83 10.66
C PHE A 80 2.48 0.12 9.47
N HIS A 81 1.45 0.45 8.68
CA HIS A 81 1.60 1.26 7.47
C HIS A 81 1.65 2.76 7.74
N MET A 82 2.78 3.25 8.24
CA MET A 82 3.22 4.60 7.86
C MET A 82 4.33 4.47 6.82
N LEU A 83 3.99 4.64 5.55
CA LEU A 83 4.92 5.22 4.57
C LEU A 83 4.96 6.74 4.81
N THR A 84 5.39 7.16 6.00
CA THR A 84 5.80 8.54 6.20
C THR A 84 6.95 8.83 5.24
N ARG A 85 6.88 9.97 4.54
CA ARG A 85 8.11 10.61 4.05
C ARG A 85 8.96 10.92 5.28
N GLY A 86 9.86 10.00 5.64
CA GLY A 86 10.61 10.02 6.90
C GLY A 86 11.31 8.69 7.18
N VAL A 87 12.17 8.67 8.20
CA VAL A 87 12.90 7.47 8.62
C VAL A 87 11.94 6.55 9.38
N ALA A 88 11.68 5.34 8.87
CA ALA A 88 10.83 4.35 9.53
C ALA A 88 11.30 4.09 10.98
N GLY A 89 10.39 4.19 11.96
CA GLY A 89 10.69 4.07 13.39
C GLY A 89 10.82 5.40 14.14
N VAL A 90 10.75 6.54 13.45
CA VAL A 90 10.55 7.85 14.09
C VAL A 90 9.08 8.21 13.96
N GLU A 91 8.30 7.97 15.01
CA GLU A 91 6.98 8.61 15.13
C GLU A 91 7.21 10.10 15.37
N THR A 92 7.15 10.91 14.31
CA THR A 92 7.08 12.37 14.46
C THR A 92 5.79 12.68 15.22
N ARG A 93 5.77 13.52 16.25
CA ARG A 93 4.48 13.87 16.89
C ARG A 93 3.69 14.79 15.97
N MET A 94 2.36 14.72 16.00
CA MET A 94 1.52 15.77 15.43
C MET A 94 1.72 17.04 16.28
N VAL A 95 1.88 18.19 15.64
CA VAL A 95 2.09 19.48 16.34
C VAL A 95 1.09 20.49 15.80
N GLY A 96 0.34 21.12 16.70
CA GLY A 96 -0.52 22.26 16.38
C GLY A 96 -1.71 21.94 15.49
N ARG A 97 -2.25 20.72 15.58
CA ARG A 97 -3.42 20.25 14.80
C ARG A 97 -4.50 19.61 15.67
N ASP A 98 -4.45 19.88 16.96
CA ASP A 98 -5.35 19.30 17.95
C ASP A 98 -6.80 19.73 17.69
N VAL A 99 -7.00 20.98 17.24
CA VAL A 99 -8.33 21.50 16.89
C VAL A 99 -8.92 20.78 15.68
N GLU A 100 -8.17 20.63 14.60
CA GLU A 100 -8.66 19.94 13.40
C GLU A 100 -8.90 18.45 13.64
N LEU A 101 -8.08 17.82 14.50
CA LEU A 101 -8.31 16.43 14.89
C LEU A 101 -9.60 16.30 15.72
N LEU A 102 -9.82 17.18 16.70
CA LEU A 102 -11.07 17.22 17.47
C LEU A 102 -12.28 17.43 16.55
N MET A 103 -12.20 18.34 15.58
CA MET A 103 -13.29 18.53 14.61
C MET A 103 -13.62 17.26 13.82
N LEU A 104 -12.62 16.50 13.38
CA LEU A 104 -12.86 15.23 12.70
C LEU A 104 -13.51 14.18 13.61
N GLN A 105 -13.09 14.14 14.89
CA GLN A 105 -13.67 13.24 15.90
C GLN A 105 -15.12 13.61 16.22
N ASP A 106 -15.42 14.89 16.37
CA ASP A 106 -16.76 15.40 16.62
C ASP A 106 -17.68 15.04 15.46
N ILE A 107 -17.27 15.34 14.21
CA ILE A 107 -18.05 15.00 13.01
C ILE A 107 -18.31 13.50 12.89
N PHE A 108 -17.33 12.67 13.25
CA PHE A 108 -17.49 11.21 13.25
C PHE A 108 -18.52 10.74 14.26
N ARG A 109 -18.49 11.28 15.49
CA ARG A 109 -19.47 10.94 16.53
C ARG A 109 -20.86 11.38 16.10
N ASP A 110 -21.02 12.62 15.66
CA ASP A 110 -22.30 13.15 15.19
C ASP A 110 -22.86 12.29 14.04
N ALA A 111 -22.03 11.91 13.06
CA ALA A 111 -22.44 11.05 11.95
C ALA A 111 -22.94 9.67 12.43
N THR A 112 -22.32 9.14 13.49
CA THR A 112 -22.64 7.83 14.06
C THR A 112 -23.91 7.90 14.91
N GLU A 113 -24.07 8.95 15.71
CA GLU A 113 -25.24 9.19 16.56
C GLU A 113 -26.50 9.50 15.72
N ASP A 114 -26.37 10.38 14.72
CA ASP A 114 -27.47 10.80 13.85
C ASP A 114 -27.80 9.75 12.76
N ALA A 115 -26.92 8.78 12.52
CA ALA A 115 -26.96 7.87 11.38
C ALA A 115 -27.02 8.60 10.01
N GLU A 116 -26.35 9.75 9.91
CA GLU A 116 -26.31 10.58 8.71
C GLU A 116 -24.93 10.55 8.03
N VAL A 117 -24.94 10.64 6.69
CA VAL A 117 -23.70 10.72 5.91
C VAL A 117 -23.12 12.13 6.03
N ARG A 118 -21.90 12.24 6.56
CA ARG A 118 -21.11 13.47 6.59
C ARG A 118 -19.96 13.38 5.58
N VAL A 119 -19.65 14.49 4.91
CA VAL A 119 -18.51 14.60 3.98
C VAL A 119 -17.59 15.70 4.47
N VAL A 120 -16.31 15.36 4.66
CA VAL A 120 -15.28 16.31 5.10
C VAL A 120 -14.18 16.40 4.04
N THR A 121 -13.82 17.63 3.67
CA THR A 121 -12.71 17.90 2.74
C THR A 121 -11.56 18.57 3.48
N VAL A 122 -10.38 17.94 3.46
CA VAL A 122 -9.16 18.50 4.06
C VAL A 122 -8.28 19.11 2.97
N VAL A 123 -8.17 20.44 2.95
CA VAL A 123 -7.38 21.20 1.96
C VAL A 123 -6.20 21.88 2.65
N GLY A 124 -5.10 22.07 1.92
CA GLY A 124 -3.93 22.80 2.39
C GLY A 124 -2.70 22.51 1.56
N ASP A 125 -1.62 23.23 1.81
CA ASP A 125 -0.40 23.13 1.00
C ASP A 125 0.32 21.78 1.14
N ALA A 126 1.16 21.47 0.15
CA ALA A 126 2.03 20.30 0.20
C ALA A 126 2.96 20.39 1.42
N GLY A 127 3.01 19.32 2.22
CA GLY A 127 3.87 19.26 3.42
C GLY A 127 3.25 19.83 4.70
N VAL A 128 2.07 20.46 4.65
CA VAL A 128 1.44 21.12 5.82
C VAL A 128 0.90 20.16 6.90
N GLY A 129 1.02 18.85 6.71
CA GLY A 129 0.60 17.83 7.68
C GLY A 129 -0.73 17.14 7.43
N LYS A 130 -1.40 17.32 6.27
CA LYS A 130 -2.71 16.67 5.96
C LYS A 130 -2.70 15.15 6.17
N SER A 131 -1.69 14.47 5.62
CA SER A 131 -1.56 13.01 5.79
C SER A 131 -1.30 12.63 7.25
N ARG A 132 -0.68 13.52 8.05
CA ARG A 132 -0.48 13.26 9.47
C ARG A 132 -1.77 13.40 10.26
N LEU A 133 -2.58 14.42 9.95
CA LEU A 133 -3.90 14.60 10.55
C LEU A 133 -4.80 13.38 10.32
N LEU A 134 -4.89 12.90 9.07
CA LEU A 134 -5.69 11.71 8.73
C LEU A 134 -5.16 10.44 9.41
N TYR A 135 -3.84 10.33 9.58
CA TYR A 135 -3.22 9.21 10.27
C TYR A 135 -3.55 9.18 11.77
N GLU A 136 -3.51 10.33 12.46
CA GLU A 136 -3.92 10.39 13.87
C GLU A 136 -5.41 10.08 14.04
N PHE A 137 -6.24 10.54 13.10
CA PHE A 137 -7.66 10.22 13.07
C PHE A 137 -7.91 8.71 12.86
N GLU A 138 -7.18 8.08 11.94
CA GLU A 138 -7.23 6.62 11.72
C GLU A 138 -6.82 5.86 12.98
N LYS A 139 -5.70 6.23 13.62
CA LYS A 139 -5.27 5.66 14.91
C LYS A 139 -6.33 5.79 15.99
N TRP A 140 -6.98 6.95 16.07
CA TRP A 140 -8.05 7.17 17.03
C TRP A 140 -9.25 6.25 16.77
N ILE A 141 -9.66 6.08 15.51
CA ILE A 141 -10.72 5.13 15.12
C ILE A 141 -10.35 3.70 15.53
N GLU A 142 -9.10 3.27 15.31
CA GLU A 142 -8.63 1.93 15.69
C GLU A 142 -8.67 1.66 17.20
N LEU A 143 -8.64 2.71 18.02
CA LEU A 143 -8.71 2.63 19.49
C LEU A 143 -10.14 2.68 20.03
N LEU A 144 -11.15 2.90 19.18
CA LEU A 144 -12.54 2.87 19.60
C LEU A 144 -12.97 1.42 19.95
N PRO A 145 -13.86 1.25 20.93
CA PRO A 145 -14.38 -0.08 21.29
C PRO A 145 -15.29 -0.68 20.21
N GLU A 146 -15.86 0.17 19.35
CA GLU A 146 -16.77 -0.21 18.29
C GLU A 146 -16.01 -0.65 17.03
N GLN A 147 -16.55 -1.63 16.30
CA GLN A 147 -15.98 -2.04 15.03
C GLN A 147 -16.37 -1.07 13.92
N VAL A 148 -15.48 -0.12 13.62
CA VAL A 148 -15.67 0.83 12.52
C VAL A 148 -15.16 0.23 11.21
N GLY A 149 -16.03 0.21 10.19
CA GLY A 149 -15.65 -0.15 8.83
C GLY A 149 -14.82 0.95 8.16
N TYR A 150 -13.50 0.92 8.34
CA TYR A 150 -12.61 1.91 7.70
C TYR A 150 -12.19 1.46 6.28
N PHE A 151 -12.29 2.38 5.33
CA PHE A 151 -11.92 2.17 3.92
C PHE A 151 -11.04 3.33 3.45
N GLN A 152 -9.84 3.01 2.97
CA GLN A 152 -8.88 4.01 2.49
C GLN A 152 -8.62 3.83 1.00
N GLY A 153 -8.72 4.94 0.26
CA GLY A 153 -8.43 5.00 -1.17
C GLY A 153 -7.48 6.14 -1.49
N ARG A 154 -6.65 5.95 -2.52
CA ARG A 154 -5.81 7.01 -3.06
C ARG A 154 -6.04 7.12 -4.56
N ALA A 155 -6.55 8.27 -4.99
CA ALA A 155 -6.60 8.63 -6.39
C ALA A 155 -5.23 9.18 -6.83
N THR A 156 -4.80 8.77 -8.01
CA THR A 156 -3.63 9.32 -8.70
C THR A 156 -4.01 9.56 -10.18
N PRO A 157 -3.28 10.41 -10.94
CA PRO A 157 -3.61 10.64 -12.36
C PRO A 157 -3.74 9.34 -13.18
N GLU A 158 -2.95 8.31 -12.83
CA GLU A 158 -2.99 7.01 -13.51
C GLU A 158 -4.30 6.24 -13.26
N THR A 159 -5.04 6.57 -12.20
CA THR A 159 -6.34 5.93 -11.89
C THR A 159 -7.50 6.51 -12.71
N GLU A 160 -7.29 7.60 -13.45
CA GLU A 160 -8.34 8.25 -14.26
C GLU A 160 -8.81 7.36 -15.42
N ALA A 161 -7.89 6.62 -16.04
CA ALA A 161 -8.17 5.77 -17.20
C ALA A 161 -8.80 4.41 -16.85
N THR A 162 -8.99 4.09 -15.56
CA THR A 162 -9.50 2.78 -15.12
C THR A 162 -10.87 2.94 -14.46
N PRO A 163 -11.98 2.59 -15.15
CA PRO A 163 -13.31 2.60 -14.55
C PRO A 163 -13.34 1.84 -13.22
N TYR A 164 -13.89 2.46 -12.18
CA TYR A 164 -13.97 1.91 -10.82
C TYR A 164 -12.62 1.49 -10.19
N GLY A 165 -11.48 1.89 -10.77
CA GLY A 165 -10.15 1.48 -10.29
C GLY A 165 -9.88 1.88 -8.84
N LEU A 166 -10.34 3.07 -8.43
CA LEU A 166 -10.25 3.51 -7.03
C LEU A 166 -11.07 2.62 -6.09
N ILE A 167 -12.32 2.32 -6.45
CA ILE A 167 -13.23 1.50 -5.65
C ILE A 167 -12.70 0.06 -5.54
N ARG A 168 -12.25 -0.51 -6.66
CA ARG A 168 -11.59 -1.82 -6.69
C ARG A 168 -10.40 -1.86 -5.75
N ARG A 169 -9.53 -0.83 -5.78
CA ARG A 169 -8.37 -0.75 -4.87
C ARG A 169 -8.77 -0.62 -3.42
N ILE A 170 -9.81 0.16 -3.10
CA ILE A 170 -10.32 0.31 -1.73
C ILE A 170 -10.74 -1.06 -1.17
N PHE A 171 -11.54 -1.82 -1.92
CA PHE A 171 -11.99 -3.14 -1.47
C PHE A 171 -10.86 -4.18 -1.48
N ALA A 172 -10.04 -4.20 -2.53
CA ALA A 172 -8.91 -5.11 -2.60
C ALA A 172 -7.95 -4.88 -1.44
N HIS A 173 -7.72 -3.61 -1.09
CA HIS A 173 -7.05 -3.24 0.13
C HIS A 173 -7.84 -3.83 1.30
N ARG A 174 -9.03 -3.33 1.63
CA ARG A 174 -9.76 -3.70 2.86
C ARG A 174 -9.95 -5.20 3.11
N PHE A 175 -10.09 -6.01 2.05
CA PHE A 175 -10.34 -7.45 2.13
C PHE A 175 -9.09 -8.31 1.97
N GLY A 176 -7.91 -7.71 1.86
CA GLY A 176 -6.64 -8.46 1.74
C GLY A 176 -6.55 -9.27 0.45
N ILE A 177 -7.13 -8.75 -0.63
CA ILE A 177 -7.04 -9.33 -1.97
C ILE A 177 -5.69 -8.94 -2.56
N LEU A 178 -4.91 -9.95 -2.93
CA LEU A 178 -3.58 -9.81 -3.51
C LEU A 178 -3.65 -9.97 -5.02
N GLU A 179 -2.68 -9.41 -5.73
CA GLU A 179 -2.56 -9.60 -7.19
C GLU A 179 -2.25 -11.07 -7.56
N SER A 180 -1.69 -11.83 -6.61
CA SER A 180 -1.40 -13.26 -6.76
C SER A 180 -2.58 -14.17 -6.44
N ASP A 181 -3.70 -13.63 -5.93
CA ASP A 181 -4.85 -14.46 -5.57
C ASP A 181 -5.53 -15.00 -6.84
N SER A 182 -5.93 -16.26 -6.81
CA SER A 182 -6.80 -16.85 -7.83
C SER A 182 -8.20 -16.25 -7.80
N GLY A 183 -8.94 -16.31 -8.91
CA GLY A 183 -10.31 -15.78 -8.98
C GLY A 183 -11.26 -16.34 -7.91
N GLY A 184 -11.07 -17.62 -7.54
CA GLY A 184 -11.80 -18.26 -6.44
C GLY A 184 -11.48 -17.64 -5.07
N GLU A 185 -10.19 -17.42 -4.77
CA GLU A 185 -9.75 -16.76 -3.53
C GLU A 185 -10.26 -15.31 -3.44
N VAL A 186 -10.19 -14.58 -4.55
CA VAL A 186 -10.73 -13.22 -4.65
C VAL A 186 -12.22 -13.21 -4.30
N ARG A 187 -13.01 -14.14 -4.87
CA ARG A 187 -14.46 -14.24 -4.60
C ARG A 187 -14.75 -14.54 -3.13
N VAL A 188 -14.03 -15.50 -2.55
CA VAL A 188 -14.20 -15.87 -1.13
C VAL A 188 -13.88 -14.69 -0.22
N LYS A 189 -12.73 -14.03 -0.44
CA LYS A 189 -12.32 -12.84 0.34
C LYS A 189 -13.32 -11.69 0.20
N PHE A 190 -13.78 -11.42 -1.02
CA PHE A 190 -14.73 -10.35 -1.27
C PHE A 190 -16.09 -10.61 -0.61
N ARG A 191 -16.63 -11.83 -0.74
CA ARG A 191 -17.87 -12.24 -0.05
C ARG A 191 -17.76 -12.13 1.46
N ALA A 192 -16.65 -12.62 2.03
CA ALA A 192 -16.41 -12.54 3.46
C ALA A 192 -16.35 -11.07 3.94
N GLY A 193 -15.70 -10.21 3.17
CA GLY A 193 -15.60 -8.77 3.46
C GLY A 193 -16.93 -8.02 3.38
N MET A 194 -17.84 -8.45 2.51
CA MET A 194 -19.15 -7.83 2.30
C MET A 194 -20.28 -8.45 3.14
N ALA A 195 -20.03 -9.52 3.88
CA ALA A 195 -21.06 -10.34 4.53
C ALA A 195 -21.95 -9.58 5.52
N SER A 196 -21.45 -8.49 6.13
CA SER A 196 -22.24 -7.65 7.03
C SER A 196 -23.18 -6.66 6.32
N VAL A 197 -23.03 -6.49 5.01
CA VAL A 197 -23.73 -5.46 4.22
C VAL A 197 -24.56 -6.06 3.08
N LEU A 198 -24.06 -7.12 2.42
CA LEU A 198 -24.67 -7.72 1.24
C LEU A 198 -24.78 -9.24 1.36
N SER A 199 -25.82 -9.81 0.74
CA SER A 199 -25.87 -11.25 0.46
C SER A 199 -24.80 -11.66 -0.54
N ALA A 200 -24.44 -12.95 -0.55
CA ALA A 200 -23.37 -13.48 -1.40
C ALA A 200 -23.59 -13.16 -2.90
N ASP A 201 -24.82 -13.29 -3.41
CA ASP A 201 -25.14 -13.01 -4.81
C ASP A 201 -24.97 -11.52 -5.16
N LYS A 202 -25.33 -10.63 -4.24
CA LYS A 202 -25.15 -9.18 -4.42
C LYS A 202 -23.67 -8.79 -4.32
N ALA A 203 -22.91 -9.45 -3.44
CA ALA A 203 -21.47 -9.25 -3.33
C ALA A 203 -20.76 -9.67 -4.62
N ASP A 204 -21.15 -10.78 -5.24
CA ASP A 204 -20.62 -11.19 -6.55
C ASP A 204 -20.94 -10.18 -7.64
N LEU A 205 -22.17 -9.65 -7.68
CA LEU A 205 -22.55 -8.63 -8.67
C LEU A 205 -21.71 -7.35 -8.52
N VAL A 206 -21.51 -6.89 -7.28
CA VAL A 206 -20.65 -5.72 -7.00
C VAL A 206 -19.20 -6.01 -7.38
N GLY A 207 -18.68 -7.20 -7.06
CA GLY A 207 -17.33 -7.59 -7.43
C GLY A 207 -17.12 -7.57 -8.95
N GLN A 208 -18.08 -8.08 -9.73
CA GLN A 208 -18.02 -8.01 -11.20
C GLN A 208 -18.06 -6.57 -11.71
N LEU A 209 -18.93 -5.72 -11.14
CA LEU A 209 -19.08 -4.31 -11.53
C LEU A 209 -17.76 -3.54 -11.37
N ILE A 210 -16.99 -3.83 -10.32
CA ILE A 210 -15.70 -3.18 -10.04
C ILE A 210 -14.52 -3.90 -10.72
N GLY A 211 -14.78 -4.86 -11.60
CA GLY A 211 -13.77 -5.56 -12.40
C GLY A 211 -12.99 -6.66 -11.65
N LEU A 212 -13.59 -7.26 -10.62
CA LEU A 212 -13.11 -8.55 -10.08
C LEU A 212 -13.71 -9.67 -10.93
N ASP A 213 -12.85 -10.33 -11.70
CA ASP A 213 -13.27 -11.43 -12.57
C ASP A 213 -13.43 -12.72 -11.76
N PHE A 214 -14.67 -13.20 -11.64
CA PHE A 214 -15.00 -14.47 -11.00
C PHE A 214 -15.20 -15.62 -12.01
N SER A 215 -15.07 -15.35 -13.32
CA SER A 215 -15.40 -16.29 -14.39
C SER A 215 -14.41 -17.45 -14.53
N SER A 216 -13.23 -17.35 -13.92
CA SER A 216 -12.18 -18.38 -13.94
C SER A 216 -12.26 -19.40 -12.78
N SER A 217 -13.24 -19.28 -11.89
CA SER A 217 -13.41 -20.25 -10.79
C SER A 217 -14.23 -21.45 -11.26
N PRO A 218 -13.73 -22.70 -11.11
CA PRO A 218 -14.59 -23.88 -11.20
C PRO A 218 -15.77 -23.72 -10.22
N ALA A 219 -16.96 -24.09 -10.68
CA ALA A 219 -18.19 -24.10 -9.89
C ALA A 219 -18.10 -25.10 -8.73
#